data_AF-A0A2G5WSD7-F1
#
_entry.id   AF-A0A2G5WSD7-F1
#
_cell.length_a   1.000
_cell.length_b   1.000
_cell.length_c   1.000
_cell.angle_alpha   90.00
_cell.angle_beta   90.00
_cell.angle_gamma   90.00
#
_symmetry.space_group_name_H-M   'P 1'
#
loop_
_entity.id
_entity.type
_entity.pdbx_description
1 polymer ?
#
loop_
_entity_poly.entity_id
_entity_poly.type
_entity_poly.pdbx_seq_one_letter_code
_entity_poly.pdbx_strand_id
1 'polypeptide(L)'
;MASEQNSKPKLGFTIIKNDPTDGHKGFGIGSLSLENISPVIIDVEAGTAQVEMGAMHARSDTERGIKFTTDRKDSEGGKPYWLVWVTIDYREEGPYYAGITACEMVVNREKRRGYKLLADHVNRMDKSMKRQIIVDDMDDRSKKILKDFLISHNAELWERSTPELHEGLRTELDVKRDN
;
A
#
# COMPACT_ATOMS: atom_id res chain seq x y z
N MET A 1 -43.92 -1.19 18.38
CA MET A 1 -42.67 -1.76 18.93
C MET A 1 -42.02 -2.55 17.80
N ALA A 2 -40.94 -2.02 17.22
CA ALA A 2 -40.17 -2.71 16.21
C ALA A 2 -38.73 -2.80 16.73
N SER A 3 -38.33 -4.02 17.07
CA SER A 3 -37.00 -4.36 17.57
C SER A 3 -36.01 -4.41 16.42
N GLU A 4 -35.12 -3.42 16.35
CA GLU A 4 -33.92 -3.45 15.50
C GLU A 4 -32.86 -4.36 16.14
N GLN A 5 -32.62 -5.50 15.49
CA GLN A 5 -31.52 -6.40 15.84
C GLN A 5 -30.22 -5.90 15.18
N ASN A 6 -29.31 -5.50 16.05
CA ASN A 6 -27.89 -5.26 15.83
C ASN A 6 -27.22 -6.37 15.01
N SER A 7 -26.70 -6.04 13.83
CA SER A 7 -25.81 -6.92 13.05
C SER A 7 -24.54 -6.15 12.69
N LYS A 8 -23.44 -6.52 13.36
CA LYS A 8 -22.08 -6.00 13.14
C LYS A 8 -21.65 -6.13 11.68
N PRO A 9 -21.00 -5.13 11.05
CA PRO A 9 -20.44 -5.30 9.72
C PRO A 9 -19.20 -6.21 9.80
N LYS A 10 -19.30 -7.39 9.18
CA LYS A 10 -18.17 -8.30 8.95
C LYS A 10 -17.23 -7.64 7.94
N LEU A 11 -15.99 -7.37 8.37
CA LEU A 11 -14.87 -7.15 7.46
C LEU A 11 -14.69 -8.41 6.62
N GLY A 12 -14.91 -8.29 5.32
CA GLY A 12 -14.60 -9.32 4.34
C GLY A 12 -14.31 -8.63 3.03
N PHE A 13 -13.07 -8.72 2.56
CA PHE A 13 -12.74 -8.40 1.18
C PHE A 13 -13.72 -9.14 0.27
N THR A 14 -14.34 -8.43 -0.68
CA THR A 14 -15.18 -9.05 -1.70
C THR A 14 -14.27 -9.73 -2.71
N ILE A 15 -13.90 -10.98 -2.44
CA ILE A 15 -13.34 -11.87 -3.46
C ILE A 15 -14.52 -12.29 -4.35
N ILE A 16 -14.67 -11.64 -5.50
CA ILE A 16 -15.62 -12.10 -6.52
C ILE A 16 -15.12 -13.45 -7.03
N LYS A 17 -15.82 -14.52 -6.66
CA LYS A 17 -15.73 -15.81 -7.33
C LYS A 17 -16.25 -15.65 -8.76
N ASN A 18 -15.37 -15.37 -9.71
CA ASN A 18 -15.65 -15.67 -11.11
C ASN A 18 -15.06 -17.04 -11.40
N ASP A 19 -15.93 -18.03 -11.51
CA ASP A 19 -15.63 -19.35 -12.04
C ASP A 19 -15.30 -19.21 -13.54
N PRO A 20 -14.06 -19.44 -14.00
CA PRO A 20 -13.64 -19.07 -15.35
C PRO A 20 -13.71 -20.25 -16.34
N THR A 21 -14.64 -21.20 -16.15
CA THR A 21 -14.70 -22.42 -16.98
C THR A 21 -15.81 -22.47 -18.02
N ASP A 22 -16.34 -21.31 -18.44
CA ASP A 22 -17.20 -21.25 -19.63
C ASP A 22 -16.51 -20.50 -20.79
N GLY A 23 -15.83 -21.27 -21.63
CA GLY A 23 -16.03 -21.09 -23.07
C GLY A 23 -15.24 -20.04 -23.86
N HIS A 24 -14.23 -19.33 -23.32
CA HIS A 24 -13.38 -18.46 -24.15
C HIS A 24 -11.88 -18.62 -23.90
N LYS A 25 -11.20 -19.23 -24.89
CA LYS A 25 -9.74 -19.16 -25.03
C LYS A 25 -9.34 -17.74 -25.41
N GLY A 26 -8.67 -17.05 -24.49
CA GLY A 26 -7.85 -15.87 -24.78
C GLY A 26 -8.52 -14.53 -24.48
N PHE A 27 -7.73 -13.68 -23.83
CA PHE A 27 -7.93 -12.25 -23.52
C PHE A 27 -8.65 -11.92 -22.20
N GLY A 28 -7.82 -11.67 -21.19
CA GLY A 28 -8.18 -11.18 -19.85
C GLY A 28 -6.96 -10.98 -18.94
N ILE A 29 -5.80 -11.54 -19.32
CA ILE A 29 -4.48 -11.16 -18.81
C ILE A 29 -4.17 -9.74 -19.32
N GLY A 30 -4.64 -8.69 -18.65
CA GLY A 30 -4.28 -7.34 -19.10
C GLY A 30 -5.00 -6.13 -18.52
N SER A 31 -6.12 -6.25 -17.80
CA SER A 31 -6.69 -5.08 -17.11
C SER A 31 -6.44 -5.21 -15.61
N LEU A 32 -5.31 -4.66 -15.14
CA LEU A 32 -5.17 -4.36 -13.71
C LEU A 32 -6.19 -3.27 -13.38
N SER A 33 -7.32 -3.70 -12.83
CA SER A 33 -8.38 -2.82 -12.35
C SER A 33 -7.98 -2.21 -10.99
N LEU A 34 -8.61 -1.10 -10.62
CA LEU A 34 -8.40 -0.44 -9.32
C LEU A 34 -8.67 -1.36 -8.10
N GLU A 35 -9.35 -2.49 -8.32
CA GLU A 35 -9.59 -3.53 -7.30
C GLU A 35 -8.32 -4.28 -6.87
N ASN A 36 -7.28 -4.27 -7.71
CA ASN A 36 -6.02 -5.00 -7.45
C ASN A 36 -4.94 -4.13 -6.81
N ILE A 37 -5.23 -2.86 -6.55
CA ILE A 37 -4.30 -1.92 -5.93
C ILE A 37 -4.85 -1.45 -4.58
N SER A 38 -4.01 -1.47 -3.56
CA SER A 38 -4.36 -1.06 -2.19
C SER A 38 -3.38 0.00 -1.69
N PRO A 39 -3.86 1.13 -1.16
CA PRO A 39 -3.02 2.08 -0.44
C PRO A 39 -2.68 1.54 0.96
N VAL A 40 -1.40 1.51 1.27
CA VAL A 40 -0.87 1.21 2.60
C VAL A 40 -0.22 2.46 3.14
N ILE A 41 -0.64 2.92 4.31
CA ILE A 41 0.00 4.03 5.02
C ILE A 41 0.96 3.45 6.04
N ILE A 42 2.19 3.96 6.05
CA ILE A 42 3.21 3.65 7.06
C ILE A 42 3.40 4.89 7.93
N ASP A 43 3.20 4.71 9.24
CA ASP A 43 3.63 5.66 10.27
C ASP A 43 5.05 5.27 10.71
N VAL A 44 6.04 6.04 10.25
CA VAL A 44 7.46 5.71 10.50
C VAL A 44 7.79 5.83 11.98
N GLU A 45 7.21 6.81 12.68
CA GLU A 45 7.45 7.02 14.10
C GLU A 45 6.80 5.94 14.96
N ALA A 46 5.53 5.60 14.68
CA ALA A 46 4.80 4.57 15.41
C ALA A 46 5.27 3.15 15.04
N GLY A 47 5.91 2.97 13.87
CA GLY A 47 6.39 1.67 13.42
C GLY A 47 5.27 0.77 12.89
N THR A 48 4.18 1.36 12.39
CA THR A 48 2.98 0.62 11.99
C THR A 48 2.63 0.86 10.53
N ALA A 49 2.14 -0.16 9.84
CA ALA A 49 1.58 -0.06 8.50
C ALA A 49 0.12 -0.56 8.49
N GLN A 50 -0.74 0.14 7.76
CA GLN A 50 -2.17 -0.20 7.67
C GLN A 50 -2.70 0.05 6.26
N VAL A 51 -3.61 -0.81 5.80
CA VAL A 51 -4.37 -0.55 4.57
C VAL A 51 -5.38 0.56 4.86
N GLU A 52 -5.25 1.69 4.16
CA GLU A 52 -6.13 2.83 4.33
C GLU A 52 -6.90 3.09 3.03
N MET A 53 -7.95 2.30 2.77
CA MET A 53 -8.81 2.47 1.58
C MET A 53 -9.38 3.89 1.44
N GLY A 54 -9.49 4.63 2.56
CA GLY A 54 -9.86 6.04 2.58
C GLY A 54 -8.85 6.97 1.89
N ALA A 55 -7.57 6.59 1.80
CA ALA A 55 -6.52 7.36 1.13
C ALA A 55 -6.73 7.45 -0.39
N MET A 56 -7.49 6.52 -1.00
CA MET A 56 -7.92 6.64 -2.41
C MET A 56 -8.88 7.81 -2.66
N HIS A 57 -9.60 8.26 -1.62
CA HIS A 57 -10.63 9.31 -1.73
C HIS A 57 -10.37 10.50 -0.80
N ALA A 58 -9.15 10.66 -0.27
CA ALA A 58 -8.78 11.68 0.72
C ALA A 58 -9.63 11.67 2.00
N ARG A 59 -10.06 10.48 2.44
CA ARG A 59 -10.87 10.23 3.65
C ARG A 59 -10.14 9.40 4.72
N SER A 60 -8.86 9.15 4.52
CA SER A 60 -8.00 8.47 5.51
C SER A 60 -8.05 9.20 6.87
N ASP A 61 -7.98 8.44 7.99
CA ASP A 61 -7.89 9.04 9.33
C ASP A 61 -6.57 9.81 9.52
N THR A 62 -5.55 9.47 8.73
CA THR A 62 -4.28 10.17 8.60
C THR A 62 -4.43 11.50 7.86
N GLU A 63 -5.30 11.57 6.86
CA GLU A 63 -5.52 12.76 6.01
C GLU A 63 -6.64 13.68 6.53
N ARG A 64 -7.57 13.17 7.35
CA ARG A 64 -8.76 13.90 7.78
C ARG A 64 -8.41 15.17 8.57
N GLY A 65 -8.88 16.32 8.06
CA GLY A 65 -8.73 17.61 8.73
C GLY A 65 -7.38 18.30 8.50
N ILE A 66 -6.56 17.75 7.61
CA ILE A 66 -5.24 18.26 7.23
C ILE A 66 -5.33 18.91 5.85
N LYS A 67 -4.75 20.12 5.72
CA LYS A 67 -4.59 20.76 4.41
C LYS A 67 -3.24 20.38 3.82
N PHE A 68 -3.25 19.59 2.75
CA PHE A 68 -2.04 19.20 2.03
C PHE A 68 -1.55 20.32 1.11
N THR A 69 -0.23 20.47 1.08
CA THR A 69 0.49 21.48 0.30
C THR A 69 1.72 20.83 -0.32
N THR A 70 2.30 21.48 -1.32
CA THR A 70 3.54 21.04 -1.97
C THR A 70 4.78 21.64 -1.30
N ASP A 71 4.63 22.46 -0.25
CA ASP A 71 5.76 23.02 0.50
C ASP A 71 5.95 22.23 1.80
N ARG A 72 7.13 21.61 1.94
CA ARG A 72 7.47 20.82 3.13
C ARG A 72 7.54 21.69 4.39
N LYS A 73 7.88 22.99 4.26
CA LYS A 73 7.99 23.93 5.38
C LYS A 73 6.65 24.16 6.09
N ASP A 74 5.54 24.13 5.36
CA ASP A 74 4.19 24.26 5.94
C ASP A 74 3.88 23.16 6.95
N SER A 75 4.55 22.01 6.81
CA SER A 75 4.39 20.82 7.67
C SER A 75 5.58 20.59 8.59
N GLU A 76 6.43 21.60 8.79
CA GLU A 76 7.59 21.51 9.68
C GLU A 76 7.17 21.10 11.10
N GLY A 77 7.92 20.17 11.70
CA GLY A 77 7.58 19.51 12.97
C GLY A 77 6.49 18.45 12.86
N GLY A 78 6.03 18.14 11.65
CA GLY A 78 5.08 17.08 11.37
C GLY A 78 5.73 15.70 11.37
N LYS A 79 4.88 14.68 11.49
CA LYS A 79 5.30 13.28 11.50
C LYS A 79 5.53 12.76 10.08
N PRO A 80 6.61 12.01 9.82
CA PRO A 80 6.85 11.36 8.55
C PRO A 80 5.95 10.13 8.34
N TYR A 81 5.34 10.06 7.16
CA TYR A 81 4.52 8.96 6.70
C TYR A 81 4.97 8.53 5.29
N TRP A 82 4.70 7.28 4.95
CA TRP A 82 4.73 6.83 3.56
C TRP A 82 3.34 6.42 3.11
N LEU A 83 2.97 6.82 1.89
CA LEU A 83 1.89 6.17 1.16
C LEU A 83 2.52 5.17 0.18
N VAL A 84 2.25 3.90 0.40
CA VAL A 84 2.72 2.80 -0.43
C VAL A 84 1.55 2.24 -1.22
N TRP A 85 1.67 2.22 -2.54
CA TRP A 85 0.73 1.51 -3.40
C TRP A 85 1.18 0.08 -3.51
N VAL A 86 0.28 -0.85 -3.20
CA VAL A 86 0.54 -2.30 -3.30
C VAL A 86 -0.42 -2.88 -4.33
N THR A 87 0.14 -3.39 -5.42
CA THR A 87 -0.60 -4.09 -6.47
C THR A 87 -0.41 -5.59 -6.32
N ILE A 88 -1.52 -6.33 -6.27
CA ILE A 88 -1.53 -7.80 -6.32
C ILE A 88 -1.88 -8.23 -7.74
N ASP A 89 -1.19 -9.24 -8.24
CA ASP A 89 -1.53 -9.87 -9.51
C ASP A 89 -1.48 -11.40 -9.38
N TYR A 90 -1.94 -12.09 -10.41
CA TYR A 90 -2.08 -13.54 -10.42
C TYR A 90 -1.20 -14.16 -11.51
N ARG A 91 -0.56 -15.28 -11.17
CA ARG A 91 0.13 -16.16 -12.11
C ARG A 91 -0.31 -17.61 -11.88
N GLU A 92 0.20 -18.54 -12.68
CA GLU A 92 -0.17 -19.97 -12.59
C GLU A 92 0.06 -20.55 -11.18
N GLU A 93 1.11 -20.09 -10.49
CA GLU A 93 1.44 -20.51 -9.12
C GLU A 93 0.57 -19.87 -8.03
N GLY A 94 -0.27 -18.89 -8.38
CA GLY A 94 -1.14 -18.15 -7.46
C GLY A 94 -0.89 -16.63 -7.42
N PRO A 95 -1.57 -15.91 -6.51
CA PRO A 95 -1.40 -14.47 -6.32
C PRO A 95 -0.02 -14.12 -5.75
N TYR A 96 0.51 -12.96 -6.13
CA TYR A 96 1.77 -12.39 -5.64
C TYR A 96 1.72 -10.86 -5.60
N TYR A 97 2.58 -10.21 -4.80
CA TYR A 97 2.76 -8.76 -4.89
C TYR A 97 3.54 -8.43 -6.15
N ALA A 98 2.87 -7.77 -7.09
CA ALA A 98 3.38 -7.52 -8.43
C ALA A 98 3.96 -6.11 -8.61
N GLY A 99 3.45 -5.13 -7.86
CA GLY A 99 3.92 -3.74 -7.91
C GLY A 99 3.85 -3.11 -6.54
N ILE A 100 4.92 -2.41 -6.14
CA ILE A 100 5.01 -1.73 -4.85
C ILE A 100 5.74 -0.41 -5.06
N THR A 101 5.06 0.71 -4.87
CA THR A 101 5.68 2.03 -4.99
C THR A 101 5.40 2.89 -3.78
N ALA A 102 6.41 3.62 -3.30
CA ALA A 102 6.29 4.49 -2.12
C ALA A 102 6.34 5.98 -2.50
N CYS A 103 5.59 6.80 -1.76
CA CYS A 103 5.59 8.27 -1.86
C CYS A 103 5.71 8.86 -0.44
N GLU A 104 6.57 9.87 -0.27
CA GLU A 104 6.73 10.57 1.01
C GLU A 104 5.49 11.41 1.31
N MET A 105 5.08 11.42 2.58
CA MET A 105 4.09 12.32 3.12
C MET A 105 4.53 12.83 4.49
N VAL A 106 4.20 14.08 4.83
CA VAL A 106 4.38 14.59 6.19
C VAL A 106 3.06 15.12 6.68
N VAL A 107 2.69 14.81 7.92
CA VAL A 107 1.45 15.30 8.53
C VAL A 107 1.76 16.00 9.85
N ASN A 108 1.52 17.30 9.89
CA ASN A 108 1.51 18.09 11.12
C ASN A 108 0.07 18.32 11.59
N ARG A 109 -0.36 17.55 12.59
CA ARG A 109 -1.71 17.66 13.16
C ARG A 109 -1.93 18.94 13.95
N GLU A 110 -0.90 19.50 14.59
CA GLU A 110 -0.99 20.74 15.38
C GLU A 110 -1.28 21.94 14.47
N LYS A 111 -0.54 22.05 13.36
CA LYS A 111 -0.74 23.11 12.35
C LYS A 111 -1.89 22.80 11.39
N ARG A 112 -2.43 21.57 11.41
CA ARG A 112 -3.39 21.05 10.43
C ARG A 112 -2.89 21.23 8.99
N ARG A 113 -1.60 20.96 8.79
CA ARG A 113 -0.89 21.08 7.52
C ARG A 113 -0.19 19.77 7.20
N GLY A 114 -0.23 19.40 5.93
CA GLY A 114 0.44 18.22 5.42
C GLY A 114 1.25 18.57 4.17
N TYR A 115 2.30 17.81 3.95
CA TYR A 115 3.10 17.85 2.74
C TYR A 115 2.82 16.58 1.94
N LYS A 116 2.46 16.77 0.67
CA LYS A 116 2.14 15.69 -0.27
C LYS A 116 2.18 16.23 -1.70
N LEU A 117 2.86 15.51 -2.59
CA LEU A 117 2.92 15.84 -4.00
C LEU A 117 1.91 15.02 -4.80
N LEU A 118 0.70 15.55 -5.00
CA LEU A 118 -0.39 14.81 -5.68
C LEU A 118 0.03 14.21 -7.03
N ALA A 119 0.85 14.93 -7.82
CA ALA A 119 1.37 14.43 -9.09
C ALA A 119 2.23 13.17 -8.90
N ASP A 120 3.10 13.15 -7.89
CA ASP A 120 3.91 11.98 -7.57
C ASP A 120 3.03 10.81 -7.10
N HIS A 121 2.04 11.08 -6.24
CA HIS A 121 1.12 10.04 -5.76
C HIS A 121 0.37 9.32 -6.90
N VAL A 122 -0.15 10.06 -7.88
CA VAL A 122 -0.85 9.47 -9.04
C VAL A 122 0.13 8.73 -9.95
N ASN A 123 1.33 9.28 -10.18
CA ASN A 123 2.36 8.62 -10.98
C ASN A 123 2.85 7.32 -10.34
N ARG A 124 3.03 7.31 -9.01
CA ARG A 124 3.45 6.13 -8.25
C ARG A 124 2.36 5.06 -8.28
N MET A 125 1.09 5.45 -8.19
CA MET A 125 -0.05 4.54 -8.38
C MET A 125 -0.02 3.86 -9.76
N ASP A 126 0.10 4.64 -10.84
CA ASP A 126 0.20 4.11 -12.21
C ASP A 126 1.40 3.17 -12.38
N LYS A 127 2.57 3.53 -11.83
CA LYS A 127 3.76 2.67 -11.85
C LYS A 127 3.57 1.37 -11.08
N SER A 128 2.90 1.41 -9.93
CA SER A 128 2.53 0.20 -9.17
C SER A 128 1.60 -0.69 -9.98
N MET A 129 0.61 -0.11 -10.67
CA MET A 129 -0.28 -0.87 -11.57
C MET A 129 0.47 -1.43 -12.79
N LYS A 130 1.60 -0.86 -13.17
CA LYS A 130 2.50 -1.40 -14.20
C LYS A 130 3.53 -2.38 -13.64
N ARG A 131 3.28 -2.94 -12.45
CA ARG A 131 4.12 -3.93 -11.78
C ARG A 131 5.55 -3.45 -11.49
N GLN A 132 5.73 -2.14 -11.26
CA GLN A 132 7.03 -1.60 -10.87
C GLN A 132 7.22 -1.67 -9.36
N ILE A 133 8.45 -1.99 -8.94
CA ILE A 133 8.88 -1.90 -7.55
C ILE A 133 9.74 -0.63 -7.41
N ILE A 134 9.28 0.35 -6.63
CA ILE A 134 10.02 1.59 -6.40
C ILE A 134 9.89 2.00 -4.94
N VAL A 135 10.86 1.53 -4.16
CA VAL A 135 10.96 1.71 -2.71
C VAL A 135 12.34 2.24 -2.31
N ASP A 136 13.14 2.67 -3.28
CA ASP A 136 14.52 3.14 -3.09
C ASP A 136 14.61 4.39 -2.19
N ASP A 137 13.58 5.24 -2.27
CA ASP A 137 13.48 6.47 -1.48
C ASP A 137 13.18 6.21 0.01
N MET A 138 12.76 4.98 0.37
CA MET A 138 12.43 4.61 1.75
C MET A 138 13.67 4.33 2.58
N ASP A 139 13.67 4.80 3.81
CA ASP A 139 14.68 4.44 4.81
C ASP A 139 14.53 2.99 5.30
N ASP A 140 15.59 2.44 5.87
CA ASP A 140 15.65 1.05 6.36
C ASP A 140 14.56 0.71 7.37
N ARG A 141 14.21 1.66 8.26
CA ARG A 141 13.14 1.44 9.24
C ARG A 141 11.80 1.30 8.53
N SER A 142 11.51 2.18 7.58
CA SER A 142 10.29 2.13 6.76
C SER A 142 10.22 0.87 5.90
N LYS A 143 11.32 0.46 5.26
CA LYS A 143 11.41 -0.80 4.50
C LYS A 143 11.12 -2.01 5.37
N LYS A 144 11.68 -2.05 6.58
CA LYS A 144 11.39 -3.12 7.55
C LYS A 144 9.92 -3.19 7.91
N ILE A 145 9.30 -2.05 8.24
CA ILE A 145 7.87 -2.00 8.59
C ILE A 145 7.02 -2.52 7.42
N LEU A 146 7.33 -2.11 6.19
CA LEU A 146 6.63 -2.56 4.99
C LEU A 146 6.80 -4.08 4.77
N LYS A 147 8.02 -4.60 4.87
CA LYS A 147 8.33 -6.03 4.74
C LYS A 147 7.54 -6.86 5.77
N ASP A 148 7.62 -6.48 7.05
CA ASP A 148 6.90 -7.16 8.13
C ASP A 148 5.39 -7.14 7.90
N PHE A 149 4.85 -6.02 7.41
CA PHE A 149 3.44 -5.88 7.06
C PHE A 149 3.02 -6.79 5.92
N LEU A 150 3.77 -6.84 4.81
CA LEU A 150 3.45 -7.67 3.65
C LEU A 150 3.47 -9.16 4.02
N ILE A 151 4.49 -9.61 4.77
CA ILE A 151 4.59 -10.98 5.26
C ILE A 151 3.43 -11.31 6.21
N SER A 152 3.15 -10.42 7.17
CA SER A 152 2.04 -10.62 8.11
C SER A 152 0.67 -10.60 7.44
N HIS A 153 0.53 -9.86 6.34
CA HIS A 153 -0.71 -9.80 5.58
C HIS A 153 -0.95 -11.11 4.83
N ASN A 154 0.03 -11.57 4.05
CA ASN A 154 -0.03 -12.87 3.41
C ASN A 154 1.37 -13.37 3.02
N ALA A 155 1.89 -14.33 3.80
CA ALA A 155 3.21 -14.92 3.57
C ALA A 155 3.32 -15.64 2.22
N GLU A 156 2.25 -16.28 1.72
CA GLU A 156 2.30 -16.96 0.42
C GLU A 156 2.44 -15.98 -0.75
N LEU A 157 1.78 -14.82 -0.68
CA LEU A 157 1.96 -13.76 -1.69
C LEU A 157 3.41 -13.25 -1.66
N TRP A 158 3.96 -13.06 -0.47
CA TRP A 158 5.34 -12.64 -0.28
C TRP A 158 6.33 -13.64 -0.86
N GLU A 159 6.19 -14.93 -0.54
CA GLU A 159 7.08 -15.99 -1.04
C GLU A 159 7.02 -16.11 -2.57
N ARG A 160 5.85 -15.85 -3.17
CA ARG A 160 5.68 -15.85 -4.62
C ARG A 160 6.15 -14.55 -5.29
N SER A 161 6.38 -13.47 -4.55
CA SER A 161 6.83 -12.21 -5.15
C SER A 161 8.21 -12.30 -5.80
N THR A 162 8.50 -11.34 -6.67
CA THR A 162 9.75 -11.31 -7.43
C THR A 162 10.96 -11.07 -6.51
N PRO A 163 12.16 -11.57 -6.88
CA PRO A 163 13.39 -11.25 -6.15
C PRO A 163 13.64 -9.75 -6.01
N GLU A 164 13.28 -8.96 -7.04
CA GLU A 164 13.35 -7.50 -7.02
C GLU A 164 12.62 -6.89 -5.82
N LEU A 165 11.46 -7.41 -5.43
CA LEU A 165 10.76 -6.94 -4.23
C LEU A 165 11.53 -7.30 -2.95
N HIS A 166 12.00 -8.54 -2.85
CA HIS A 166 12.73 -9.01 -1.67
C HIS A 166 14.03 -8.22 -1.48
N GLU A 167 14.73 -7.94 -2.57
CA GLU A 167 15.95 -7.13 -2.58
C GLU A 167 15.66 -5.66 -2.31
N GLY A 168 14.62 -5.09 -2.92
CA GLY A 168 14.24 -3.68 -2.70
C GLY A 168 13.87 -3.36 -1.25
N LEU A 169 13.31 -4.34 -0.53
CA LEU A 169 12.98 -4.26 0.90
C LEU A 169 14.04 -4.87 1.82
N ARG A 170 15.21 -5.24 1.28
CA ARG A 170 16.34 -5.67 2.10
C ARG A 170 16.88 -4.47 2.89
N THR A 171 17.17 -4.71 4.15
CA THR A 171 17.74 -3.70 5.06
C THR A 171 19.19 -4.04 5.39
N GLU A 172 19.97 -3.08 5.87
CA GLU A 172 21.35 -3.32 6.33
C GLU A 172 21.42 -4.38 7.46
N LEU A 173 20.35 -4.52 8.23
CA LEU A 173 20.23 -5.53 9.28
C LEU A 173 20.12 -6.96 8.73
N ASP A 174 19.51 -7.14 7.55
CA ASP A 174 19.45 -8.43 6.89
C ASP A 174 20.85 -8.81 6.37
N VAL A 175 21.58 -7.85 5.78
CA VAL A 175 22.95 -8.07 5.26
C VAL A 175 23.93 -8.53 6.34
N LYS A 176 23.82 -7.97 7.56
CA LYS A 176 24.67 -8.38 8.70
C LYS A 176 24.34 -9.77 9.26
N ARG A 177 23.18 -10.36 8.93
CA ARG A 177 22.82 -11.73 9.34
C ARG A 177 23.31 -12.79 8.38
N ASP A 178 23.49 -12.43 7.11
CA ASP A 178 23.93 -13.33 6.05
C ASP A 178 25.47 -13.47 5.96
N ASN A 179 26.22 -12.69 6.75
CA ASN A 179 27.69 -12.62 6.74
C ASN A 179 28.29 -12.92 8.11
#